data_AF-A0A7D7QWK8-F1
#
_entry.id   AF-A0A7D7QWK8-F1
#
_cell.length_a   1.000
_cell.length_b   1.000
_cell.length_c   1.000
_cell.angle_alpha   90.00
_cell.angle_beta   90.00
_cell.angle_gamma   90.00
#
_symmetry.space_group_name_H-M   'P 1'
#
loop_
_entity.id
_entity.type
_entity.pdbx_description
1 polymer ?
#
loop_
_entity_poly.entity_id
_entity_poly.type
_entity_poly.pdbx_seq_one_letter_code
_entity_poly.pdbx_strand_id
1 'polypeptide(L)' 'MNSLPEIEAAILQLSEDEMRDLSNWLQEYLNDAWDKQIEADAKSGRLDQLIQRAKADIQANQVKPLEVV' A
#
# COMPACT_ATOMS: atom_id res chain seq x y z
N MET A 1 6.72 -2.20 -26.84
CA MET A 1 6.71 -2.50 -25.39
C MET A 1 8.11 -2.25 -24.90
N ASN A 2 8.28 -1.35 -23.93
CA ASN A 2 9.58 -1.18 -23.28
C ASN A 2 9.72 -2.24 -22.18
N SER A 3 10.91 -2.79 -22.06
CA SER A 3 11.30 -3.67 -20.95
C SER A 3 11.46 -2.88 -19.66
N LEU A 4 11.40 -3.58 -18.51
CA LEU A 4 11.62 -2.94 -17.21
C LEU A 4 12.96 -2.19 -17.13
N PRO A 5 14.10 -2.75 -17.60
CA PRO A 5 15.37 -2.02 -17.63
C PRO A 5 15.33 -0.74 -18.48
N GLU A 6 14.61 -0.74 -19.59
CA GLU A 6 14.45 0.47 -20.43
C GLU A 6 13.61 1.55 -19.73
N ILE A 7 12.61 1.14 -18.94
CA ILE A 7 11.81 2.06 -18.12
C ILE A 7 12.66 2.64 -17.01
N GLU A 8 13.43 1.82 -16.29
CA GLU A 8 14.35 2.28 -15.22
C GLU A 8 15.38 3.27 -15.78
N ALA A 9 15.97 2.97 -16.93
CA ALA A 9 16.91 3.88 -17.59
C ALA A 9 16.25 5.22 -17.95
N ALA A 10 15.00 5.21 -18.42
CA ALA A 10 14.26 6.44 -18.73
C ALA A 10 13.94 7.25 -17.46
N ILE A 11 13.58 6.58 -16.36
CA ILE A 11 13.32 7.24 -15.05
C ILE A 11 14.58 7.96 -14.55
N LEU A 12 15.76 7.38 -14.74
CA LEU A 12 17.04 8.00 -14.35
C LEU A 12 17.40 9.25 -15.16
N GLN A 13 16.74 9.50 -16.29
CA GLN A 13 16.94 10.71 -17.11
C GLN A 13 15.97 11.85 -16.77
N LEU A 14 15.02 11.63 -15.85
CA LEU A 14 14.05 12.65 -15.46
C LEU A 14 14.72 13.75 -14.65
N SER A 15 14.21 14.98 -14.81
CA SER A 15 14.48 16.06 -13.86
C SER A 15 13.88 15.76 -12.49
N GLU A 16 14.30 16.49 -11.46
CA GLU A 16 13.77 16.31 -10.09
C GLU A 16 12.25 16.53 -10.00
N ASP A 17 11.72 17.49 -10.75
CA ASP A 17 10.29 17.80 -10.79
C ASP A 17 9.50 16.67 -11.47
N GLU A 18 9.97 16.17 -12.61
CA GLU A 18 9.35 15.04 -13.30
C GLU A 18 9.43 13.75 -12.47
N MET A 19 10.52 13.55 -11.74
CA MET A 19 10.66 12.42 -10.82
C MET A 19 9.67 12.51 -9.66
N ARG A 20 9.42 13.72 -9.13
CA ARG A 20 8.43 13.96 -8.08
C ARG A 20 7.01 13.69 -8.58
N ASP A 21 6.67 14.18 -9.76
CA ASP A 21 5.36 13.93 -10.38
C ASP A 21 5.14 12.44 -10.65
N LEU A 22 6.16 11.75 -11.18
CA LEU A 22 6.12 10.30 -11.39
C LEU A 22 5.93 9.55 -10.07
N SER A 23 6.65 9.94 -9.02
CA SER A 23 6.55 9.31 -7.71
C SER A 23 5.14 9.46 -7.12
N ASN A 24 4.52 10.63 -7.25
CA ASN A 24 3.17 10.87 -6.75
C ASN A 24 2.16 9.98 -7.48
N TRP A 25 2.21 9.96 -8.82
CA TRP A 25 1.33 9.13 -9.62
C TRP A 25 1.52 7.62 -9.35
N LEU A 26 2.77 7.16 -9.22
CA LEU A 26 3.06 5.76 -8.95
C LEU A 26 2.54 5.35 -7.57
N GLN A 27 2.65 6.22 -6.57
CA GLN A 27 2.11 5.98 -5.25
C GLN A 27 0.59 5.82 -5.29
N GLU A 28 -0.13 6.68 -6.02
CA GLU A 28 -1.58 6.57 -6.21
C GLU A 28 -1.95 5.26 -6.90
N TYR A 29 -1.26 4.90 -7.97
CA TYR A 29 -1.48 3.64 -8.68
C TYR A 29 -1.26 2.41 -7.79
N LEU A 30 -0.21 2.41 -6.97
CA LEU A 30 0.09 1.33 -6.04
C LEU A 30 -0.92 1.27 -4.89
N ASN A 31 -1.40 2.41 -4.41
CA ASN A 31 -2.47 2.48 -3.40
C ASN A 31 -3.75 1.85 -3.95
N ASP A 32 -4.17 2.18 -5.17
CA ASP A 32 -5.35 1.59 -5.81
C ASP A 32 -5.22 0.07 -5.99
N ALA A 33 -4.02 -0.41 -6.32
CA ALA A 33 -3.75 -1.84 -6.43
C ALA A 33 -3.81 -2.53 -5.06
N TRP A 34 -3.28 -1.87 -4.03
CA TRP A 34 -3.32 -2.34 -2.64
C TRP A 34 -4.75 -2.45 -2.13
N ASP A 35 -5.60 -1.44 -2.37
CA ASP A 35 -7.01 -1.45 -1.95
C ASP A 35 -7.76 -2.64 -2.58
N LYS A 36 -7.56 -2.89 -3.87
CA LYS A 36 -8.16 -4.05 -4.56
C LYS A 36 -7.68 -5.38 -3.98
N GLN A 37 -6.40 -5.47 -3.63
CA GLN A 37 -5.85 -6.68 -3.01
C GLN A 37 -6.43 -6.91 -1.62
N ILE A 38 -6.48 -5.86 -0.78
CA ILE A 38 -7.09 -5.95 0.56
C ILE A 38 -8.55 -6.37 0.48
N GLU A 39 -9.31 -5.81 -0.47
CA GLU A 39 -10.71 -6.19 -0.68
C GLU A 39 -10.85 -7.67 -1.07
N ALA A 40 -9.99 -8.17 -1.97
CA ALA A 40 -9.99 -9.56 -2.39
C ALA A 40 -9.58 -10.51 -1.24
N ASP A 41 -8.53 -10.16 -0.49
CA ASP A 41 -8.05 -10.92 0.66
C ASP A 41 -9.11 -10.94 1.79
N ALA A 42 -9.84 -9.83 1.99
CA ALA A 42 -10.97 -9.78 2.92
C ALA A 42 -12.12 -10.68 2.48
N LYS A 43 -12.53 -10.61 1.19
CA LYS A 43 -13.60 -11.46 0.64
C LYS A 43 -13.28 -12.94 0.66
N SER A 44 -12.01 -13.31 0.54
CA SER A 44 -11.57 -14.71 0.60
C SER A 44 -11.44 -15.26 2.03
N GLY A 45 -11.61 -14.42 3.06
CA GLY A 45 -11.43 -14.80 4.46
C GLY A 45 -9.97 -14.93 4.90
N ARG A 46 -9.01 -14.57 4.03
CA ARG A 46 -7.57 -14.65 4.34
C ARG A 46 -7.18 -13.79 5.54
N LEU A 47 -7.88 -12.67 5.73
CA LEU A 47 -7.63 -11.73 6.82
C LEU A 47 -8.37 -12.09 8.12
N ASP A 48 -9.21 -13.13 8.13
CA ASP A 48 -10.10 -13.44 9.27
C ASP A 48 -9.31 -13.67 10.56
N GLN A 49 -8.22 -14.45 10.50
CA GLN A 49 -7.39 -14.71 11.68
C GLN A 49 -6.78 -13.43 12.26
N LEU A 50 -6.33 -12.52 11.40
CA LEU A 50 -5.77 -11.22 11.82
C LEU A 50 -6.86 -10.36 12.47
N ILE A 51 -8.06 -10.33 11.88
CA ILE A 51 -9.21 -9.60 12.41
C ILE A 51 -9.62 -10.15 13.78
N GLN A 52 -9.71 -11.47 13.95
CA GLN A 52 -10.07 -12.07 15.23
C GLN A 52 -9.04 -11.77 16.32
N ARG A 53 -7.75 -11.85 15.98
CA ARG A 53 -6.68 -11.46 16.90
C ARG A 53 -6.79 -9.99 17.30
N ALA A 54 -6.94 -9.08 16.33
CA ALA A 54 -7.09 -7.66 16.62
C ALA A 54 -8.29 -7.38 17.53
N LYS A 55 -9.43 -8.05 17.30
CA LYS A 55 -10.61 -7.95 18.17
C LYS A 55 -10.33 -8.42 19.60
N ALA A 56 -9.63 -9.54 19.75
CA ALA A 56 -9.25 -10.06 21.07
C ALA A 56 -8.32 -9.10 21.81
N ASP A 57 -7.30 -8.56 21.12
CA ASP A 57 -6.35 -7.62 21.69
C ASP A 57 -7.05 -6.31 22.13
N ILE A 58 -8.01 -5.81 21.34
CA ILE A 58 -8.85 -4.65 21.71
C ILE A 58 -9.66 -4.95 22.98
N GLN A 59 -10.32 -6.11 23.05
CA GLN A 59 -11.10 -6.51 24.23
C GLN A 59 -10.24 -6.68 25.48
N ALA A 60 -9.00 -7.12 25.31
CA ALA A 60 -8.03 -7.31 26.38
C ALA A 60 -7.32 -6.00 26.81
N ASN A 61 -7.65 -4.86 26.19
CA ASN A 61 -6.91 -3.59 26.35
C ASN A 61 -5.41 -3.72 26.04
N GLN A 62 -5.04 -4.62 25.12
CA GLN A 62 -3.66 -4.84 24.67
C GLN A 62 -3.35 -4.05 23.39
N VAL A 63 -3.95 -2.87 23.26
CA VAL A 63 -3.77 -1.98 22.12
C VAL A 63 -3.22 -0.63 22.58
N LYS A 64 -2.42 -0.01 21.73
CA LYS A 64 -2.00 1.37 21.95
C LYS A 64 -3.16 2.31 21.61
N PRO A 65 -3.43 3.35 22.41
CA PRO A 65 -4.39 4.37 22.04
C PRO A 65 -3.95 5.01 20.72
N LEU A 66 -4.92 5.35 19.88
CA LEU A 66 -4.65 6.11 18.66
C LEU A 66 -4.27 7.53 19.07
N GLU A 67 -3.00 7.89 18.89
CA GLU A 67 -2.57 9.28 18.97
C GLU A 67 -3.04 9.96 17.69
N VAL A 68 -4.14 10.71 17.79
CA VAL A 68 -4.57 11.60 16.71
C VAL A 68 -3.67 12.82 16.81
N VAL A 69 -2.74 12.96 15.86
CA VAL A 69 -1.86 14.13 15.71
C VAL A 69 -2.66 15.31 15.18
#